data_AF-A0A1J3ZV88-F1
#
_entry.id   AF-A0A1J3ZV88-F1
#
_cell.length_a   1.000
_cell.length_b   1.000
_cell.length_c   1.000
_cell.angle_alpha   90.00
_cell.angle_beta   90.00
_cell.angle_gamma   90.00
#
_symmetry.space_group_name_H-M   'P 1'
#
loop_
_entity.id
_entity.type
_entity.pdbx_description
1 polymer ?
#
loop_
_entity_poly.entity_id
_entity_poly.type
_entity_poly.pdbx_seq_one_letter_code
_entity_poly.pdbx_strand_id
1 'polypeptide(L)'
;MLHSYKLYWQNYFNFKGRTRRQDFWWPMLFNFIILSLTDSVDSAIYHYYPHLVLGLSDIISVVFTIGTFSLSVRRFHDIGKDLTFPIFYMIMLVIPIGFRIVLFQYFQHFNNYYDNNIGDIGKIVEIIFTASIDFVILMFLVLLMFVYIIAMIVMGVFAIIFCVRDSEEGANKYGPYPKNDDKYNSNVKEVNNDRII
;
A
#
# COMPACT_ATOMS: atom_id res chain seq x y z
N MET A 1 7.22 19.93 3.57
CA MET A 1 7.31 18.86 2.56
C MET A 1 8.53 17.98 2.80
N LEU A 2 9.75 18.39 2.40
CA LEU A 2 10.97 17.59 2.57
C LEU A 2 11.30 17.27 4.04
N HIS A 3 11.09 18.25 4.93
CA HIS A 3 11.21 18.04 6.37
C HIS A 3 10.34 16.88 6.88
N SER A 4 9.07 16.84 6.48
CA SER A 4 8.12 15.79 6.85
C SER A 4 8.54 14.41 6.32
N TYR A 5 9.06 14.34 5.09
CA TYR A 5 9.57 13.09 4.52
C TYR A 5 10.85 12.62 5.21
N LYS A 6 11.75 13.55 5.58
CA LYS A 6 12.90 13.23 6.44
C LYS A 6 12.46 12.69 7.79
N LEU A 7 11.46 13.33 8.42
CA LEU A 7 10.92 12.92 9.71
C LEU A 7 10.27 11.53 9.67
N TYR A 8 9.62 11.19 8.56
CA TYR A 8 9.08 9.86 8.28
C TYR A 8 10.18 8.79 8.36
N TRP A 9 11.29 8.97 7.64
CA TRP A 9 12.41 8.03 7.66
C TRP A 9 13.12 7.97 9.02
N GLN A 10 13.30 9.11 9.69
CA GLN A 10 13.91 9.15 11.03
C GLN A 10 13.09 8.41 12.09
N ASN A 11 11.78 8.29 11.89
CA ASN A 11 10.87 7.63 12.81
C ASN A 11 10.24 6.37 12.21
N TYR A 12 10.93 5.73 11.27
CA TYR A 12 10.40 4.61 10.50
C TYR A 12 9.89 3.47 11.38
N PHE A 13 10.60 3.11 12.46
CA PHE A 13 10.20 2.08 13.43
C PHE A 13 9.65 2.65 14.76
N ASN A 14 9.32 3.94 14.81
CA ASN A 14 8.81 4.56 16.03
C ASN A 14 7.28 4.59 16.06
N PHE A 15 6.70 3.69 16.86
CA PHE A 15 5.24 3.57 17.05
C PHE A 15 4.69 4.42 18.19
N LYS A 16 5.53 5.22 18.86
CA LYS A 16 5.14 6.04 20.01
C LYS A 16 5.03 7.51 19.61
N GLY A 17 4.21 8.25 20.37
CA GLY A 17 4.00 9.67 20.14
C GLY A 17 2.91 9.97 19.12
N ARG A 18 2.92 11.20 18.62
CA ARG A 18 1.87 11.81 17.80
C ARG A 18 2.47 12.46 16.56
N THR A 19 1.72 12.51 15.47
CA THR A 19 2.15 13.13 14.22
C THR A 19 1.09 14.08 13.70
N ARG A 20 1.50 15.30 13.31
CA ARG A 20 0.61 16.33 12.74
C ARG A 20 0.11 15.92 11.35
N ARG A 21 -1.04 16.45 10.92
CA ARG A 21 -1.63 16.17 9.60
C ARG A 21 -0.67 16.38 8.43
N GLN A 22 0.02 17.51 8.39
CA GLN A 22 0.98 17.83 7.32
C GLN A 22 2.13 16.82 7.27
N ASP A 23 2.61 16.36 8.43
CA ASP A 23 3.71 15.41 8.53
C ASP A 23 3.26 13.98 8.22
N PHE A 24 1.95 13.74 8.22
CA PHE A 24 1.33 12.52 7.72
C PHE A 24 1.14 12.54 6.20
N TRP A 25 0.52 13.59 5.64
CA TRP A 25 0.10 13.60 4.22
C TRP A 25 1.25 13.78 3.22
N TRP A 26 2.32 14.51 3.57
CA TRP A 26 3.46 14.67 2.66
C TRP A 26 4.15 13.33 2.35
N PRO A 27 4.52 12.49 3.35
CA PRO A 27 5.03 11.15 3.07
C PRO A 27 4.08 10.26 2.28
N MET A 28 2.77 10.31 2.54
CA MET A 28 1.79 9.51 1.78
C MET A 28 1.80 9.88 0.30
N LEU A 29 1.87 11.18 -0.01
CA LEU A 29 1.94 11.66 -1.39
C LEU A 29 3.25 11.23 -2.07
N PHE A 30 4.40 11.36 -1.40
CA PHE A 30 5.68 10.92 -1.97
C PHE A 30 5.71 9.41 -2.22
N ASN A 31 5.24 8.61 -1.26
CA ASN A 31 5.16 7.16 -1.39
C ASN A 31 4.25 6.77 -2.57
N PHE A 32 3.10 7.43 -2.72
CA PHE A 32 2.18 7.20 -3.84
C PHE A 32 2.84 7.50 -5.19
N ILE A 33 3.54 8.63 -5.32
CA ILE A 33 4.24 9.01 -6.56
C ILE A 33 5.34 7.99 -6.89
N ILE A 34 6.18 7.63 -5.91
CA ILE A 34 7.28 6.68 -6.12
C ILE A 34 6.73 5.33 -6.55
N LEU A 35 5.72 4.80 -5.85
CA LEU A 35 5.10 3.52 -6.21
C LEU A 35 4.47 3.56 -7.60
N SER A 36 3.75 4.64 -7.95
CA SER A 36 3.15 4.79 -9.29
C SER A 36 4.20 4.81 -10.41
N LEU A 37 5.33 5.48 -10.17
CA LEU A 37 6.45 5.50 -11.13
C LEU A 37 7.11 4.12 -11.24
N THR A 38 7.31 3.42 -10.13
CA THR A 38 7.89 2.08 -10.13
C THR A 38 6.96 1.06 -10.80
N ASP A 39 5.66 1.11 -10.55
CA ASP A 39 4.66 0.27 -11.23
C ASP A 39 4.70 0.47 -12.75
N SER A 40 4.87 1.72 -13.19
CA SER A 40 4.98 2.05 -14.63
C SER A 40 6.23 1.41 -15.25
N VAL A 41 7.35 1.41 -14.52
CA VAL A 41 8.61 0.75 -14.94
C VAL A 41 8.43 -0.77 -14.97
N ASP A 42 7.83 -1.36 -13.94
CA ASP A 42 7.59 -2.80 -13.89
C ASP A 42 6.68 -3.25 -15.03
N SER A 43 5.64 -2.49 -15.37
CA SER A 43 4.78 -2.78 -16.53
C SER A 43 5.56 -2.81 -17.84
N ALA A 44 6.56 -1.95 -18.01
CA ALA A 44 7.43 -1.96 -19.20
C ALA A 44 8.35 -3.19 -19.19
N ILE A 45 8.87 -3.59 -18.03
CA ILE A 45 9.72 -4.78 -17.86
C ILE A 45 8.92 -6.06 -18.15
N TYR A 46 7.72 -6.19 -17.59
CA TYR A 46 6.86 -7.37 -17.76
C TYR A 46 6.46 -7.60 -19.22
N HIS A 47 6.37 -6.55 -20.03
CA HIS A 47 6.13 -6.69 -21.46
C HIS A 47 7.23 -7.52 -22.17
N TYR A 48 8.50 -7.35 -21.76
CA TYR A 48 9.63 -8.10 -22.31
C TYR A 48 9.91 -9.39 -21.55
N TYR A 49 9.58 -9.45 -20.26
CA TYR A 49 9.81 -10.58 -19.38
C TYR A 49 8.50 -11.05 -18.72
N PRO A 50 7.58 -11.67 -19.47
CA PRO A 50 6.25 -12.03 -18.98
C PRO A 50 6.25 -13.10 -17.88
N HIS A 51 7.39 -13.75 -17.64
CA HIS A 51 7.56 -14.73 -16.58
C HIS A 51 7.98 -14.12 -15.22
N LEU A 52 8.25 -12.81 -15.17
CA LEU A 52 8.58 -12.11 -13.93
C LEU A 52 7.29 -11.87 -13.13
N VAL A 53 7.24 -12.37 -11.90
CA VAL A 53 6.05 -12.31 -11.03
C VAL A 53 6.04 -11.09 -10.12
N LEU A 54 7.22 -10.73 -9.63
CA LEU A 54 7.43 -9.64 -8.69
C LEU A 54 8.38 -8.63 -9.30
N GLY A 55 8.02 -7.36 -9.16
CA GLY A 55 8.74 -6.23 -9.71
C GLY A 55 9.47 -5.43 -8.64
N LEU A 56 10.10 -4.34 -9.06
CA LEU A 56 10.73 -3.39 -8.15
C LEU A 56 9.70 -2.73 -7.22
N SER A 57 8.47 -2.51 -7.71
CA SER A 57 7.35 -1.91 -6.98
C SER A 57 6.96 -2.75 -5.77
N ASP A 58 6.90 -4.08 -5.91
CA ASP A 58 6.54 -4.98 -4.84
C ASP A 58 7.55 -4.88 -3.69
N ILE A 59 8.84 -4.83 -4.00
CA ILE A 59 9.91 -4.69 -3.00
C ILE A 59 9.81 -3.32 -2.30
N ILE A 60 9.65 -2.24 -3.06
CA ILE A 60 9.51 -0.88 -2.51
C ILE A 60 8.23 -0.77 -1.66
N SER A 61 7.14 -1.42 -2.07
CA SER A 61 5.86 -1.40 -1.37
C SER A 61 5.96 -2.02 0.02
N VAL A 62 6.74 -3.11 0.18
CA VAL A 62 6.96 -3.75 1.48
C VAL A 62 7.70 -2.80 2.43
N VAL A 63 8.73 -2.11 1.94
CA VAL A 63 9.46 -1.09 2.70
C VAL A 63 8.50 0.04 3.10
N PHE A 64 7.78 0.63 2.14
CA PHE A 64 6.87 1.73 2.45
C PHE A 64 5.72 1.34 3.36
N THR A 65 5.23 0.09 3.30
CA THR A 65 4.16 -0.40 4.17
C THR A 65 4.54 -0.30 5.64
N ILE A 66 5.78 -0.66 6.00
CA ILE A 66 6.25 -0.62 7.40
C ILE A 66 6.29 0.82 7.92
N GLY A 67 6.91 1.73 7.16
CA GLY A 67 7.00 3.13 7.56
C GLY A 67 5.63 3.82 7.58
N THR A 68 4.78 3.52 6.60
CA THR A 68 3.40 4.02 6.49
C THR A 68 2.55 3.54 7.65
N PHE A 69 2.73 2.29 8.09
CA PHE A 69 2.07 1.75 9.27
C PHE A 69 2.51 2.49 10.53
N SER A 70 3.82 2.66 10.76
CA SER A 70 4.36 3.44 11.88
C SER A 70 3.83 4.88 11.94
N LEU A 71 3.72 5.53 10.77
CA LEU A 71 3.16 6.87 10.68
C LEU A 71 1.64 6.89 10.96
N SER A 72 0.91 5.90 10.46
CA SER A 72 -0.54 5.75 10.66
C SER A 72 -0.87 5.50 12.12
N VAL A 73 -0.09 4.67 12.81
CA VAL A 73 -0.18 4.46 14.27
C VAL A 73 -0.12 5.80 15.01
N ARG A 74 0.88 6.64 14.73
CA ARG A 74 1.04 7.94 15.40
C ARG A 74 -0.02 8.96 15.00
N ARG A 75 -0.56 8.87 13.78
CA ARG A 75 -1.70 9.69 13.35
C ARG A 75 -2.97 9.30 14.09
N PHE A 76 -3.23 8.01 14.28
CA PHE A 76 -4.38 7.52 15.03
C PHE A 76 -4.27 7.87 16.52
N HIS A 77 -3.08 7.74 17.10
CA HIS A 77 -2.79 8.25 18.44
C HIS A 77 -3.03 9.75 18.59
N ASP A 78 -2.74 10.54 17.53
CA ASP A 78 -2.94 11.98 17.58
C ASP A 78 -4.41 12.42 17.67
N ILE A 79 -5.33 11.56 17.21
CA ILE A 79 -6.79 11.79 17.27
C ILE A 79 -7.46 10.97 18.40
N GLY A 80 -6.68 10.45 19.34
CA GLY A 80 -7.17 9.70 20.50
C GLY A 80 -7.72 8.30 20.16
N LYS A 81 -7.40 7.75 18.97
CA LYS A 81 -7.87 6.43 18.53
C LYS A 81 -6.85 5.32 18.79
N ASP A 82 -7.36 4.11 18.88
CA ASP A 82 -6.60 2.88 19.06
C ASP A 82 -5.99 2.38 17.74
N LEU A 83 -5.25 1.28 17.84
CA LEU A 83 -4.46 0.71 16.74
C LEU A 83 -5.24 -0.23 15.82
N THR A 84 -6.48 -0.55 16.18
CA THR A 84 -7.30 -1.57 15.51
C THR A 84 -7.40 -1.30 14.00
N PHE A 85 -7.70 -0.06 13.63
CA PHE A 85 -7.84 0.31 12.22
C PHE A 85 -6.49 0.27 11.45
N PRO A 86 -5.39 0.90 11.93
CA PRO A 86 -4.08 0.77 11.28
C PRO A 86 -3.62 -0.68 11.08
N ILE A 87 -3.84 -1.56 12.06
CA ILE A 87 -3.44 -2.97 11.97
C ILE A 87 -4.23 -3.68 10.88
N PHE A 88 -5.56 -3.53 10.89
CA PHE A 88 -6.41 -4.15 9.88
C PHE A 88 -6.08 -3.64 8.47
N TYR A 89 -5.83 -2.34 8.32
CA TYR A 89 -5.41 -1.74 7.06
C TYR A 89 -4.06 -2.29 6.58
N MET A 90 -3.10 -2.50 7.49
CA MET A 90 -1.79 -3.08 7.16
C MET A 90 -1.92 -4.52 6.66
N ILE A 91 -2.74 -5.36 7.32
CA ILE A 91 -2.98 -6.74 6.88
C ILE A 91 -3.57 -6.74 5.48
N MET A 92 -4.57 -5.88 5.24
CA MET A 92 -5.21 -5.77 3.94
C MET A 92 -4.22 -5.36 2.84
N LEU A 93 -3.26 -4.48 3.12
CA LEU A 93 -2.25 -4.05 2.12
C LEU A 93 -1.29 -5.15 1.66
N VAL A 94 -1.07 -6.21 2.44
CA VAL A 94 -0.12 -7.29 2.09
C VAL A 94 -0.78 -8.39 1.23
N ILE A 95 -2.11 -8.53 1.31
CA ILE A 95 -2.88 -9.55 0.58
C ILE A 95 -2.67 -9.52 -0.96
N PRO A 96 -2.60 -8.35 -1.63
CA PRO A 96 -2.44 -8.29 -3.08
C PRO A 96 -1.19 -8.99 -3.61
N ILE A 97 -0.09 -8.98 -2.85
CA ILE A 97 1.17 -9.61 -3.25
C ILE A 97 0.98 -11.13 -3.36
N GLY A 98 0.36 -11.75 -2.34
CA GLY A 98 0.03 -13.18 -2.37
C GLY A 98 -0.95 -13.52 -3.48
N PHE A 99 -1.96 -12.68 -3.68
CA PHE A 99 -2.94 -12.87 -4.75
C PHE A 99 -2.31 -12.80 -6.15
N ARG A 100 -1.37 -11.88 -6.39
CA ARG A 100 -0.59 -11.81 -7.65
C ARG A 100 0.20 -13.08 -7.91
N ILE A 101 0.86 -13.64 -6.90
CA ILE A 101 1.62 -14.90 -7.02
C ILE A 101 0.69 -16.06 -7.40
N VAL A 102 -0.48 -16.17 -6.74
CA VAL A 102 -1.46 -17.22 -7.03
C VAL A 102 -2.00 -17.09 -8.46
N LEU A 103 -2.36 -15.88 -8.89
CA LEU A 103 -2.81 -15.64 -10.26
C LEU A 103 -1.74 -16.00 -11.28
N PHE A 104 -0.50 -15.60 -11.05
CA PHE A 104 0.60 -15.92 -11.95
C PHE A 104 0.81 -17.43 -12.07
N GLN A 105 0.84 -18.15 -10.95
CA GLN A 105 0.95 -19.61 -10.93
C GLN A 105 -0.20 -20.28 -11.69
N TYR A 106 -1.43 -19.78 -11.49
CA TYR A 106 -2.61 -20.25 -12.18
C TYR A 106 -2.48 -20.08 -13.70
N PHE A 107 -2.11 -18.88 -14.18
CA PHE A 107 -1.92 -18.62 -15.61
C PHE A 107 -0.79 -19.46 -16.23
N GLN A 108 0.32 -19.67 -15.52
CA GLN A 108 1.40 -20.53 -16.00
C GLN A 108 0.95 -22.00 -16.09
N HIS A 109 0.19 -22.49 -15.11
CA HIS A 109 -0.36 -23.84 -15.15
C HIS A 109 -1.32 -24.02 -16.33
N PHE A 110 -2.23 -23.05 -16.51
CA PHE A 110 -3.16 -22.98 -17.64
C PHE A 110 -2.38 -23.07 -18.96
N ASN A 111 -1.47 -22.12 -19.24
CA ASN A 111 -0.72 -22.07 -20.50
C ASN A 111 0.03 -23.39 -20.79
N ASN A 112 0.73 -23.92 -19.78
CA ASN A 112 1.46 -25.19 -19.93
C ASN A 112 0.54 -26.38 -20.25
N TYR A 113 -0.68 -26.43 -19.69
CA TYR A 113 -1.62 -27.52 -20.00
C TYR A 113 -2.08 -27.45 -21.45
N TYR A 114 -2.47 -26.28 -21.96
CA TYR A 114 -2.93 -26.16 -23.35
C TYR A 114 -1.79 -26.36 -24.35
N ASP A 115 -0.62 -25.75 -24.12
CA ASP A 115 0.51 -25.85 -25.05
C ASP A 115 0.99 -27.29 -25.25
N ASN A 116 0.95 -28.14 -24.23
CA ASN A 116 1.39 -29.54 -24.32
C ASN A 116 0.35 -30.49 -24.93
N ASN A 117 -0.92 -30.10 -24.99
CA ASN A 117 -2.01 -30.98 -25.44
C ASN A 117 -2.66 -30.48 -26.75
N ILE A 118 -2.34 -29.28 -27.21
CA ILE A 118 -2.86 -28.75 -28.46
C ILE A 118 -2.41 -29.63 -29.64
N GLY A 119 -3.38 -30.12 -30.43
CA GLY A 119 -3.13 -31.01 -31.57
C GLY A 119 -3.29 -32.51 -31.27
N ASP A 120 -3.44 -32.92 -30.01
CA ASP A 120 -3.81 -34.29 -29.66
C ASP A 120 -5.33 -34.48 -29.82
N ILE A 121 -5.74 -35.10 -30.93
CA ILE A 121 -7.16 -35.36 -31.25
C ILE A 121 -7.83 -36.22 -30.17
N GLY A 122 -7.07 -37.10 -29.50
CA GLY A 122 -7.58 -37.97 -28.44
C GLY A 122 -8.01 -37.21 -27.17
N LYS A 123 -7.51 -35.99 -26.99
CA LYS A 123 -7.75 -35.16 -25.79
C LYS A 123 -8.72 -34.00 -26.01
N ILE A 124 -9.29 -33.83 -27.21
CA ILE A 124 -10.17 -32.68 -27.53
C ILE A 124 -11.29 -32.50 -26.50
N VAL A 125 -11.96 -33.59 -26.11
CA VAL A 125 -13.06 -33.53 -25.13
C VAL A 125 -12.55 -33.10 -23.75
N GLU A 126 -11.38 -33.61 -23.32
CA GLU A 126 -10.74 -33.24 -22.06
C GLU A 126 -10.35 -31.75 -22.04
N ILE A 127 -9.75 -31.26 -23.13
CA ILE A 127 -9.35 -29.85 -23.28
C ILE A 127 -10.55 -28.92 -23.14
N ILE A 128 -11.67 -29.23 -23.82
CA ILE A 128 -12.90 -28.42 -23.73
C ILE A 128 -13.47 -28.42 -22.32
N PHE A 129 -13.48 -29.58 -21.67
CA PHE A 129 -13.97 -29.70 -20.30
C PHE A 129 -13.08 -28.91 -19.32
N THR A 130 -11.77 -29.08 -19.38
CA THR A 130 -10.80 -28.33 -18.55
C THR A 130 -10.93 -26.82 -18.76
N ALA A 131 -11.06 -26.36 -20.02
CA ALA A 131 -11.25 -24.93 -20.32
C ALA A 131 -12.52 -24.35 -19.70
N SER A 132 -13.61 -25.13 -19.66
CA SER A 132 -14.84 -24.70 -19.00
C SER A 132 -14.68 -24.56 -17.49
N ILE A 133 -13.89 -25.43 -16.85
CA ILE A 133 -13.58 -25.34 -15.42
C ILE A 133 -12.68 -24.13 -15.14
N ASP A 134 -11.62 -23.96 -15.94
CA ASP A 134 -10.69 -22.84 -15.82
C ASP A 134 -11.42 -21.49 -15.93
N PHE A 135 -12.33 -21.37 -16.88
CA PHE A 135 -13.15 -20.18 -17.04
C PHE A 135 -13.95 -19.86 -15.76
N VAL A 136 -14.58 -20.87 -15.15
CA VAL A 136 -15.34 -20.70 -13.89
C VAL A 136 -14.42 -20.29 -12.73
N ILE A 137 -13.25 -20.91 -12.60
CA ILE A 137 -12.25 -20.57 -11.58
C ILE A 137 -11.79 -19.11 -11.76
N LEU A 138 -11.44 -18.72 -12.98
CA LEU A 138 -11.01 -17.36 -13.29
C LEU A 138 -12.10 -16.34 -12.96
N MET A 139 -13.36 -16.61 -13.34
CA MET A 139 -14.48 -15.75 -12.98
C MET A 139 -14.64 -15.58 -11.47
N PHE A 140 -14.49 -16.67 -10.71
CA PHE A 140 -14.56 -16.62 -9.25
C PHE A 140 -13.40 -15.81 -8.64
N LEU A 141 -12.17 -16.00 -9.12
CA LEU A 141 -11.00 -15.24 -8.67
C LEU A 141 -11.14 -13.74 -8.97
N VAL A 142 -11.63 -13.40 -10.17
CA VAL A 142 -11.91 -12.01 -10.55
C VAL A 142 -12.98 -11.40 -9.66
N LEU A 143 -14.05 -12.13 -9.34
CA LEU A 143 -15.08 -11.67 -8.41
C LEU A 143 -14.51 -11.39 -7.01
N LEU A 144 -13.68 -12.30 -6.47
CA LEU A 144 -12.99 -12.07 -5.20
C LEU A 144 -12.10 -10.83 -5.24
N MET A 145 -11.40 -10.60 -6.34
CA MET A 145 -10.58 -9.41 -6.54
C MET A 145 -11.43 -8.14 -6.52
N PHE A 146 -12.58 -8.12 -7.19
CA PHE A 146 -13.50 -6.98 -7.16
C PHE A 146 -14.03 -6.71 -5.76
N VAL A 147 -14.44 -7.74 -5.02
CA VAL A 147 -14.90 -7.60 -3.62
C VAL A 147 -13.78 -7.02 -2.74
N TYR A 148 -12.55 -7.51 -2.90
CA TYR A 148 -11.40 -7.01 -2.19
C TYR A 148 -11.10 -5.53 -2.54
N ILE A 149 -11.15 -5.15 -3.82
CA ILE A 149 -10.96 -3.76 -4.26
C ILE A 149 -12.01 -2.84 -3.64
N ILE A 150 -13.28 -3.25 -3.62
CA ILE A 150 -14.35 -2.48 -2.98
C ILE A 150 -14.08 -2.31 -1.48
N ALA A 151 -13.69 -3.38 -0.78
CA ALA A 151 -13.32 -3.32 0.63
C ALA A 151 -12.15 -2.36 0.87
N MET A 152 -11.13 -2.37 0.00
CA MET A 152 -9.98 -1.46 0.05
C MET A 152 -10.37 -0.01 -0.19
N ILE A 153 -11.28 0.27 -1.13
CA ILE A 153 -11.78 1.62 -1.37
C ILE A 153 -12.53 2.13 -0.13
N VAL A 154 -13.43 1.32 0.44
CA VAL A 154 -14.17 1.67 1.66
C VAL A 154 -13.20 1.97 2.80
N MET A 155 -12.21 1.09 3.02
CA MET A 155 -11.16 1.29 4.02
C MET A 155 -10.33 2.55 3.76
N GLY A 156 -9.97 2.82 2.50
CA GLY A 156 -9.24 4.03 2.10
C GLY A 156 -10.03 5.31 2.42
N VAL A 157 -11.34 5.32 2.17
CA VAL A 157 -12.22 6.44 2.53
C VAL A 157 -12.25 6.64 4.04
N PHE A 158 -12.41 5.58 4.84
CA PHE A 158 -12.32 5.68 6.30
C PHE A 158 -10.95 6.20 6.76
N ALA A 159 -9.86 5.72 6.16
CA ALA A 159 -8.52 6.17 6.47
C ALA A 159 -8.37 7.68 6.22
N ILE A 160 -8.86 8.18 5.09
CA ILE A 160 -8.88 9.61 4.79
C ILE A 160 -9.70 10.38 5.84
N ILE A 161 -10.92 9.92 6.15
CA ILE A 161 -11.79 10.57 7.15
C ILE A 161 -11.08 10.70 8.49
N PHE A 162 -10.40 9.66 8.97
CA PHE A 162 -9.69 9.72 10.26
C PHE A 162 -8.41 10.54 10.16
N CYS A 163 -7.61 10.39 9.11
CA CYS A 163 -6.32 11.06 8.98
C CYS A 163 -6.43 12.56 8.67
N VAL A 164 -7.58 13.02 8.14
CA VAL A 164 -7.88 14.46 7.97
C VAL A 164 -8.43 15.10 9.25
N ARG A 165 -8.85 14.37 10.30
CA ARG A 165 -9.32 14.97 11.57
C ARG A 165 -8.22 15.76 12.28
N ASP A 166 -8.62 16.73 13.11
CA ASP A 166 -7.66 17.59 13.82
C ASP A 166 -7.03 16.83 14.96
N SER A 167 -5.83 17.26 15.35
CA SER A 167 -5.17 16.75 16.54
C SER A 167 -6.06 16.96 17.76
N GLU A 168 -6.13 15.97 18.65
CA GLU A 168 -6.75 16.13 19.96
C GLU A 168 -6.08 17.27 20.72
N GLU A 169 -6.85 18.21 21.26
CA GLU A 169 -6.30 19.37 21.96
C GLU A 169 -5.61 18.96 23.26
N GLY A 170 -4.49 19.60 23.56
CA GLY A 170 -3.71 19.29 24.75
C GLY A 170 -2.96 17.96 24.67
N ALA A 171 -2.42 17.54 25.82
CA ALA A 171 -1.74 16.25 25.94
C ALA A 171 -2.77 15.13 26.05
N ASN A 172 -2.52 14.01 25.38
CA ASN A 172 -3.32 12.80 25.51
C ASN A 172 -2.43 11.65 26.01
N LYS A 173 -3.02 10.46 26.23
CA LYS A 173 -2.31 9.27 26.73
C LYS A 173 -1.15 8.80 25.84
N TYR A 174 -1.05 9.29 24.61
CA TYR A 174 -0.01 8.92 23.65
C TYR A 174 1.11 9.96 23.53
N GLY A 175 0.95 11.16 24.09
CA GLY A 175 2.00 12.17 24.13
C GLY A 175 1.51 13.62 24.18
N PRO A 176 2.46 14.57 24.25
CA PRO A 176 2.17 16.01 24.31
C PRO A 176 1.52 16.50 23.02
N TYR A 177 0.86 17.66 23.11
CA TYR A 177 0.21 18.28 21.97
C TYR A 177 1.21 18.61 20.86
N PRO A 178 1.09 18.05 19.65
CA PRO A 178 2.15 18.16 18.67
C PRO A 178 2.30 19.58 18.15
N LYS A 179 1.27 20.45 18.18
CA LYS A 179 1.36 21.84 17.69
C LYS A 179 2.14 22.78 18.64
N ASN A 180 2.28 22.42 19.91
CA ASN A 180 3.03 23.19 20.92
C ASN A 180 4.50 22.74 21.07
N ASP A 181 5.00 21.86 20.21
CA ASP A 181 6.42 21.50 20.23
C ASP A 181 7.25 22.66 19.64
N ASP A 182 7.84 23.47 20.54
CA ASP A 182 8.64 24.66 20.23
C ASP A 182 9.75 24.40 19.20
N LYS A 183 10.20 23.14 19.09
CA LYS A 183 11.21 22.68 18.13
C LYS A 183 10.73 22.68 16.68
N TYR A 184 9.44 22.44 16.43
CA TYR A 184 8.88 22.56 15.08
C TYR A 184 8.74 24.03 14.69
N ASN A 185 8.28 24.87 15.62
CA ASN A 185 8.13 26.30 15.39
C ASN A 185 9.49 26.99 15.22
N SER A 186 10.56 26.53 15.89
CA SER A 186 11.93 27.04 15.68
C SER A 186 12.48 26.66 14.31
N ASN A 187 12.37 25.38 13.93
CA ASN A 187 12.91 24.88 12.65
C ASN A 187 12.17 25.47 11.43
N VAL A 188 10.86 25.72 11.54
CA VAL A 188 10.09 26.40 10.47
C VAL A 188 10.42 27.89 10.41
N LYS A 189 10.70 28.53 11.55
CA LYS A 189 11.15 29.94 11.57
C LYS A 189 12.55 30.09 10.94
N GLU A 190 13.50 29.21 11.23
CA GLU A 190 14.83 29.22 10.57
C GLU A 190 14.71 29.04 9.06
N VAL A 191 14.00 28.01 8.60
CA VAL A 191 13.83 27.74 7.15
C VAL A 191 13.11 28.87 6.42
N ASN A 192 12.21 29.60 7.08
CA ASN A 192 11.54 30.77 6.49
C ASN A 192 12.41 32.03 6.52
N ASN A 193 13.28 32.21 7.53
CA ASN A 193 14.25 33.30 7.55
C ASN A 193 15.30 33.15 6.44
N ASP A 194 15.74 31.93 6.15
CA ASP A 194 16.72 31.63 5.08
C ASP A 194 16.17 31.84 3.66
N ARG A 195 14.86 32.07 3.51
CA ARG A 195 14.20 32.34 2.21
C ARG A 195 13.92 33.81 1.95
N ILE A 196 14.23 34.70 2.89
CA ILE A 196 13.92 36.14 2.83
C ILE A 196 15.21 36.99 2.66
N ILE A 197 16.37 36.34 2.48
CA ILE A 197 17.66 37.01 2.23
C ILE A 197 18.11 36.78 0.79
#